data_AF-A0A8S9K960-F1
#
_entry.id   AF-A0A8S9K960-F1
#
_cell.length_a   1.000
_cell.length_b   1.000
_cell.length_c   1.000
_cell.angle_alpha   90.00
_cell.angle_beta   90.00
_cell.angle_gamma   90.00
#
_symmetry.space_group_name_H-M   'P 1'
#
loop_
_entity.id
_entity.type
_entity.pdbx_description
1 polymer ?
#
loop_
_entity_poly.entity_id
_entity_poly.type
_entity_poly.pdbx_seq_one_letter_code
_entity_poly.pdbx_strand_id
1 'polypeptide(L)' 'MSQNGKLIPPNMDQNSTRLLNLTVLQRIDPFIEEILITAAHVTFYEFNIEISQWSRKDVEGSLFVVKR' A
#
# COMPACT_ATOMS: atom_id res chain seq x y z
N MET A 1 5.16 2.49 -28.17
CA MET A 1 4.71 1.50 -27.17
C MET A 1 4.20 2.26 -25.96
N SER A 2 2.99 1.90 -25.52
CA SER A 2 2.09 2.71 -24.69
C SER A 2 2.63 2.97 -23.28
N GLN A 3 2.35 4.17 -22.77
CA GLN A 3 2.70 4.59 -21.41
C GLN A 3 1.88 3.81 -20.38
N ASN A 4 2.52 2.91 -19.64
CA ASN A 4 1.93 2.30 -18.44
C ASN A 4 2.10 3.26 -17.24
N GLY A 5 1.37 4.37 -17.28
CA GLY A 5 1.22 5.30 -16.18
C GLY A 5 -0.18 5.20 -15.60
N LYS A 6 -0.29 4.65 -14.38
CA LYS A 6 -1.40 4.79 -13.42
C LYS A 6 -2.81 4.92 -14.02
N LEU A 7 -3.61 3.85 -13.90
CA LEU A 7 -5.07 3.91 -14.01
C LEU A 7 -5.64 4.68 -12.81
N ILE A 8 -5.52 6.01 -12.82
CA ILE A 8 -6.32 6.90 -11.98
C ILE A 8 -7.62 7.12 -12.77
N PRO A 9 -8.81 6.84 -12.20
CA PRO A 9 -10.07 7.22 -12.82
C PRO A 9 -10.02 8.72 -13.19
N PRO A 10 -10.53 9.14 -14.36
CA PRO A 10 -10.24 10.44 -14.97
C PRO A 10 -10.82 11.66 -14.23
N ASN A 11 -11.22 11.55 -12.95
CA ASN A 11 -11.86 12.62 -12.21
C ASN A 11 -11.60 12.60 -10.69
N MET A 12 -10.47 12.05 -10.24
CA MET A 12 -10.07 12.16 -8.83
C MET A 12 -8.68 12.77 -8.75
N ASP A 13 -8.59 13.95 -8.15
CA ASP A 13 -7.33 14.61 -7.90
C ASP A 13 -6.48 13.77 -6.93
N GLN A 14 -5.17 13.76 -7.15
CA GLN A 14 -4.23 12.95 -6.35
C GLN A 14 -4.29 13.31 -4.86
N ASN A 15 -4.65 14.57 -4.55
CA ASN A 15 -4.81 15.04 -3.17
C ASN A 15 -6.03 14.41 -2.50
N SER A 16 -7.20 14.37 -3.16
CA SER A 16 -8.37 13.66 -2.64
C SER A 16 -8.11 12.18 -2.42
N THR A 17 -7.42 11.50 -3.33
CA THR A 17 -7.06 10.08 -3.13
C THR A 17 -6.15 9.90 -1.90
N ARG A 18 -5.17 10.78 -1.70
CA ARG A 18 -4.27 10.73 -0.52
C ARG A 18 -5.03 10.96 0.77
N LEU A 19 -5.95 11.95 0.79
CA LEU A 19 -6.78 12.27 1.96
C LEU A 19 -7.73 11.12 2.32
N LEU A 20 -8.37 10.50 1.31
CA LEU A 20 -9.24 9.36 1.52
C LEU A 20 -8.46 8.17 2.08
N ASN A 21 -7.29 7.85 1.51
CA ASN A 21 -6.44 6.78 2.03
C ASN A 21 -6.00 7.04 3.47
N LEU A 22 -5.59 8.27 3.80
CA LEU A 22 -5.20 8.63 5.16
C LEU A 22 -6.36 8.47 6.15
N THR A 23 -7.56 8.93 5.76
CA THR A 23 -8.77 8.79 6.57
C THR A 23 -9.10 7.32 6.85
N VAL A 24 -8.93 6.44 5.85
CA VAL A 24 -9.15 5.00 6.02
C VAL A 24 -8.12 4.39 6.97
N LEU A 25 -6.84 4.73 6.82
CA LEU A 25 -5.77 4.22 7.69
C LEU A 25 -5.96 4.67 9.15
N GLN A 26 -6.37 5.93 9.36
CA GLN A 26 -6.60 6.49 10.70
C GLN A 26 -7.78 5.83 11.44
N ARG A 27 -8.70 5.16 10.74
CA ARG A 27 -9.74 4.33 11.40
C ARG A 27 -9.16 3.09 12.09
N ILE A 28 -8.02 2.61 11.62
CA ILE A 28 -7.31 1.46 12.18
C ILE A 28 -6.30 1.93 13.22
N ASP A 29 -5.58 3.02 12.93
CA ASP A 29 -4.58 3.60 13.83
C ASP A 29 -4.66 5.15 13.84
N PRO A 30 -5.27 5.75 14.88
CA PRO A 30 -5.50 7.20 14.95
C PRO A 30 -4.23 8.06 14.99
N PHE A 31 -3.07 7.47 15.29
CA PHE A 31 -1.80 8.21 15.41
C PHE A 31 -1.08 8.40 14.07
N ILE A 32 -1.59 7.85 12.96
CA ILE A 32 -0.97 8.05 11.65
C ILE A 32 -1.07 9.53 11.24
N GLU A 33 0.07 10.20 11.15
CA GLU A 33 0.18 11.61 10.75
C GLU A 33 0.19 11.78 9.23
N GLU A 34 0.97 10.96 8.52
CA GLU A 34 1.22 11.13 7.09
C GLU A 34 1.52 9.80 6.37
N ILE A 35 1.07 9.68 5.12
CA ILE A 35 1.50 8.61 4.19
C ILE A 35 2.75 9.06 3.44
N LEU A 36 3.87 8.37 3.65
CA LEU A 36 5.15 8.66 3.02
C LEU A 36 5.26 8.01 1.63
N ILE A 37 4.82 6.76 1.51
CA ILE A 37 4.94 5.96 0.28
C ILE A 37 3.69 5.10 0.10
N THR A 38 3.27 4.92 -1.15
CA THR A 38 2.20 3.99 -1.53
C THR A 38 2.67 3.02 -2.60
N ALA A 39 2.23 1.77 -2.51
CA ALA A 39 2.32 0.79 -3.58
C ALA A 39 0.95 0.14 -3.76
N ALA A 40 0.49 0.05 -5.01
CA ALA A 40 -0.86 -0.42 -5.32
C ALA A 40 -1.05 -1.93 -5.09
N HIS A 41 0.00 -2.72 -5.35
CA HIS A 41 -0.05 -4.17 -5.26
C HIS A 41 1.26 -4.72 -4.70
N VAL A 42 1.15 -5.41 -3.58
CA VAL A 42 2.25 -6.03 -2.83
C VAL A 42 1.75 -7.37 -2.29
N THR A 43 2.65 -8.37 -2.27
CA THR A 43 2.39 -9.69 -1.69
C THR A 43 3.42 -9.96 -0.60
N PHE A 44 2.96 -10.48 0.54
CA PHE A 44 3.83 -10.77 1.68
C PHE A 44 4.45 -12.17 1.57
N TYR A 45 5.75 -12.25 1.83
CA TYR A 45 6.51 -13.50 1.89
C TYR A 45 7.27 -13.57 3.21
N GLU A 46 7.37 -14.78 3.74
CA GLU A 46 8.21 -15.08 4.90
C GLU A 46 9.29 -16.07 4.50
N PHE A 47 10.52 -15.80 4.92
CA PHE A 47 11.62 -16.74 4.76
C PHE A 47 11.65 -17.72 5.93
N ASN A 48 11.50 -19.01 5.64
CA ASN A 48 11.70 -20.07 6.62
C ASN A 48 13.19 -20.44 6.67
N ILE A 49 13.84 -20.16 7.80
CA ILE A 49 15.27 -20.40 8.01
C ILE A 49 15.62 -21.89 8.13
N GLU A 50 14.71 -22.73 8.63
CA GLU A 50 14.97 -24.16 8.89
C GLU A 50 15.14 -24.93 7.58
N ILE A 51 14.31 -24.60 6.59
CA ILE A 51 14.34 -25.23 5.26
C ILE A 51 14.96 -24.31 4.19
N SER A 52 15.37 -23.08 4.57
CA SER A 52 15.96 -22.07 3.68
C SER A 52 15.12 -21.77 2.43
N GLN A 53 13.80 -21.59 2.61
CA GLN A 53 12.86 -21.34 1.52
C GLN A 53 11.91 -20.19 1.83
N TRP A 54 11.41 -19.54 0.78
CA TRP A 54 10.36 -18.53 0.87
C TRP A 54 8.98 -19.19 0.84
N SER A 55 8.11 -18.78 1.76
CA SER A 55 6.69 -19.13 1.78
C SER A 55 5.85 -17.88 1.50
N ARG A 56 4.96 -17.96 0.53
CA ARG A 56 3.98 -16.91 0.27
C ARG A 56 2.93 -16.91 1.37
N LYS A 57 2.63 -15.75 1.94
CA LYS A 57 1.53 -15.58 2.89
C LYS A 57 0.26 -15.17 2.16
N ASP A 58 -0.88 -15.46 2.78
CA ASP A 58 -2.21 -15.05 2.29
C ASP A 58 -2.52 -13.59 2.66
N VAL A 59 -1.54 -12.71 2.42
CA VAL A 59 -1.63 -11.27 2.66
C VAL A 59 -1.15 -10.56 1.41
N GLU A 60 -2.09 -9.96 0.71
CA GLU A 60 -1.89 -9.30 -0.59
C GLU A 60 -2.79 -8.07 -0.69
N GLY A 61 -2.25 -6.98 -1.21
CA GLY A 61 -3.01 -5.73 -1.35
C GLY A 61 -2.13 -4.51 -1.52
N SER A 62 -2.64 -3.35 -1.16
CA SER A 62 -1.90 -2.10 -1.16
C SER A 62 -1.02 -1.96 0.08
N LEU A 63 0.17 -1.40 -0.10
CA LEU A 63 1.10 -1.10 0.99
C LEU A 63 1.19 0.42 1.20
N PHE A 64 1.11 0.83 2.46
CA PHE A 64 1.28 2.21 2.90
C PHE A 64 2.42 2.28 3.90
N VAL A 65 3.45 3.07 3.60
CA VAL A 65 4.47 3.45 4.58
C VAL A 65 4.01 4.75 5.21
N VAL A 66 3.90 4.77 6.53
CA VAL A 66 3.31 5.89 7.28
C VAL A 66 4.28 6.43 8.32
N LYS A 67 4.14 7.73 8.60
CA LYS A 67 4.64 8.37 9.81
C LYS A 67 3.54 8.29 10.88
N ARG A 68 3.88 7.75 12.04
CA ARG A 68 3.06 7.82 13.26
C ARG A 68 3.58 8.93 14.16
#